data_AF-R7W795-F1
#
_entry.id   AF-R7W795-F1
#
_cell.length_a   1.000
_cell.length_b   1.000
_cell.length_c   1.000
_cell.angle_alpha   90.00
_cell.angle_beta   90.00
_cell.angle_gamma   90.00
#
_symmetry.space_group_name_H-M   'P 1'
#
loop_
_entity.id
_entity.type
_entity.pdbx_description
1 polymer ?
#
loop_
_entity_poly.entity_id
_entity_poly.type
_entity_poly.pdbx_seq_one_letter_code
_entity_poly.pdbx_strand_id
1 'polypeptide(L)'
;MAILKALVLGILGCLCFCSSVLAVRELNDDLSMVARHESWMANVRFIESFNVEKRKFYLGVNQFTDLTTRSSRRQMLTRGINKGSRGFLPDSGCCWTFSAVAAMEGNVKLKTGKLVSLSEQELVDCDVHGEDQCCEGGLMDDASKFIIKNGGLTTLDNPQV
;
A
#
# COMPACT_ATOMS: atom_id res chain seq x y z
N MET A 1 -10.15 23.60 -52.08
CA MET A 1 -8.94 24.16 -51.42
C MET A 1 -9.14 24.52 -49.95
N ALA A 2 -10.31 25.01 -49.51
CA ALA A 2 -10.54 25.35 -48.09
C ALA A 2 -10.58 24.13 -47.15
N ILE A 3 -11.18 23.02 -47.57
CA ILE A 3 -11.30 21.79 -46.76
C ILE A 3 -9.92 21.16 -46.47
N LEU A 4 -9.02 21.14 -47.47
CA LEU A 4 -7.66 20.62 -47.30
C LEU A 4 -6.83 21.47 -46.33
N LYS A 5 -6.98 22.81 -46.38
CA LYS A 5 -6.31 23.72 -45.44
C LYS A 5 -6.82 23.55 -44.00
N ALA A 6 -8.13 23.38 -43.80
CA ALA A 6 -8.71 23.13 -42.49
C ALA A 6 -8.27 21.77 -41.91
N LEU A 7 -8.19 20.74 -42.75
CA LEU A 7 -7.72 19.40 -42.35
C LEU A 7 -6.24 19.43 -41.94
N VAL A 8 -5.40 20.10 -42.72
CA VAL A 8 -3.96 20.23 -42.42
C VAL A 8 -3.73 21.04 -41.15
N LEU A 9 -4.47 22.14 -40.94
CA LEU A 9 -4.40 22.93 -39.69
C LEU A 9 -4.90 22.14 -38.48
N GLY A 10 -5.94 21.32 -38.64
CA GLY A 10 -6.42 20.42 -37.59
C GLY A 10 -5.40 19.35 -37.21
N ILE A 11 -4.73 18.74 -38.19
CA ILE A 11 -3.68 17.73 -37.96
C ILE A 11 -2.45 18.37 -37.29
N LEU A 12 -2.00 19.54 -37.78
CA LEU A 12 -0.87 20.27 -37.18
C LEU A 12 -1.19 20.69 -35.73
N GLY A 13 -2.43 21.12 -35.47
CA GLY A 13 -2.92 21.43 -34.14
C GLY A 13 -2.89 20.21 -33.21
N CYS A 14 -3.39 19.05 -33.66
CA CYS A 14 -3.35 17.80 -32.90
C CYS A 14 -1.92 17.33 -32.59
N LEU A 15 -0.98 17.44 -33.55
CA LEU A 15 0.41 17.04 -33.34
C LEU A 15 1.12 17.94 -32.31
N CYS A 16 0.88 19.26 -32.38
CA CYS A 16 1.40 20.21 -31.38
C CYS A 16 0.82 19.93 -29.99
N PHE A 17 -0.48 19.64 -29.89
CA PHE A 17 -1.15 19.34 -28.62
C PHE A 17 -0.70 17.99 -28.03
N CYS A 18 -0.46 16.98 -28.87
CA CYS A 18 0.03 15.69 -28.42
C CYS A 18 1.48 15.80 -27.88
N SER A 19 2.32 16.59 -28.56
CA SER A 19 3.72 16.80 -28.17
C SER A 19 3.83 17.55 -26.83
N SER A 20 3.00 18.56 -26.60
CA SER A 20 2.98 19.28 -25.31
C SER A 20 2.44 18.43 -24.17
N VAL A 21 1.42 17.60 -24.40
CA VAL A 21 0.89 16.67 -23.39
C VAL A 21 1.93 15.58 -23.04
N LEU A 22 2.66 15.05 -24.01
CA LEU A 22 3.75 14.10 -23.77
C LEU A 22 4.88 14.76 -22.98
N ALA A 23 5.31 15.96 -23.36
CA ALA A 23 6.33 16.70 -22.63
C ALA A 23 5.91 17.02 -21.18
N VAL A 24 4.64 17.36 -20.94
CA VAL A 24 4.12 17.58 -19.57
C VAL A 24 4.11 16.28 -18.75
N ARG A 25 3.82 15.13 -19.37
CA ARG A 25 3.89 13.82 -18.70
C ARG A 25 5.33 13.45 -18.36
N GLU A 26 6.25 13.58 -19.31
CA GLU A 26 7.69 13.33 -19.09
C GLU A 26 8.24 14.26 -18.00
N LEU A 27 7.92 15.55 -18.04
CA LEU A 27 8.34 16.50 -17.01
C LEU A 27 7.75 16.18 -15.63
N ASN A 28 6.48 15.78 -15.55
CA ASN A 28 5.86 15.37 -14.30
C ASN A 28 6.49 14.09 -13.74
N ASP A 29 6.82 13.14 -14.61
CA ASP A 29 7.51 11.91 -14.22
C ASP A 29 8.92 12.24 -13.68
N ASP A 30 9.68 13.10 -14.37
CA ASP A 30 11.01 13.57 -13.93
C ASP A 30 10.94 14.28 -12.57
N LEU A 31 10.00 15.21 -12.37
CA LEU A 31 9.80 15.89 -11.09
C LEU A 31 9.43 14.91 -9.97
N SER A 32 8.63 13.89 -10.26
CA SER A 32 8.28 12.84 -9.29
C SER A 32 9.49 11.96 -8.91
N MET A 33 10.42 11.74 -9.83
CA MET A 33 11.65 11.00 -9.58
C MET A 33 12.65 11.84 -8.78
N VAL A 34 12.75 13.14 -9.07
CA VAL A 34 13.56 14.08 -8.29
C VAL A 34 13.07 14.14 -6.84
N ALA A 35 11.77 14.30 -6.61
CA ALA A 35 11.20 14.35 -5.25
C ALA A 35 11.43 13.04 -4.46
N ARG A 36 11.33 11.87 -5.13
CA ARG A 36 11.68 10.57 -4.55
C ARG A 36 13.16 10.46 -4.22
N HIS A 37 14.02 10.93 -5.13
CA HIS A 37 15.47 10.93 -4.92
C HIS A 37 15.87 11.83 -3.75
N GLU A 38 15.29 13.02 -3.61
CA GLU A 38 15.53 13.91 -2.47
C GLU A 38 15.14 13.27 -1.14
N SER A 39 13.96 12.64 -1.10
CA SER A 39 13.47 11.91 0.08
C SER A 39 14.41 10.75 0.43
N TRP A 40 14.85 9.99 -0.59
CA TRP A 40 15.81 8.91 -0.43
C TRP A 40 17.14 9.40 0.14
N MET A 41 17.72 10.47 -0.41
CA MET A 41 18.98 11.04 0.05
C MET A 41 18.88 11.54 1.50
N ALA A 42 17.77 12.17 1.87
CA ALA A 42 17.55 12.63 3.25
C ALA A 42 17.51 11.45 4.23
N ASN A 43 16.80 10.37 3.89
CA ASN A 43 16.70 9.18 4.73
C ASN A 43 18.02 8.40 4.81
N VAL A 44 18.79 8.29 3.73
CA VAL A 44 20.12 7.67 3.74
C VAL A 44 21.07 8.42 4.67
N ARG A 45 21.11 9.77 4.60
CA ARG A 45 21.93 10.58 5.52
C ARG A 45 21.52 10.40 6.98
N PHE A 46 20.22 10.26 7.25
CA PHE A 46 19.73 9.94 8.58
C PHE A 46 20.19 8.55 9.04
N ILE A 47 20.09 7.53 8.19
CA ILE A 47 20.56 6.17 8.50
C ILE A 47 22.06 6.17 8.81
N GLU A 48 22.86 6.83 7.98
CA GLU A 48 24.31 6.93 8.18
C GLU A 48 24.64 7.62 9.50
N SER A 49 24.04 8.80 9.78
CA SER A 49 24.29 9.52 11.02
C SER A 49 23.81 8.75 12.26
N PHE A 50 22.68 8.05 12.20
CA PHE A 50 22.18 7.22 13.29
C PHE A 50 23.10 6.04 13.61
N ASN A 51 23.64 5.38 12.58
CA ASN A 51 24.48 4.19 12.71
C ASN A 51 25.94 4.51 13.14
N VAL A 52 26.35 5.78 13.10
CA VAL A 52 27.62 6.21 13.72
C VAL A 52 27.61 5.91 15.22
N GLU A 53 26.46 6.11 15.86
CA GLU A 53 26.27 5.70 17.25
C GLU A 53 26.05 4.18 17.28
N LYS A 54 27.00 3.44 17.87
CA LYS A 54 26.98 1.96 17.99
C LYS A 54 25.91 1.49 18.98
N ARG A 55 24.64 1.64 18.61
CA ARG A 55 23.45 1.25 19.38
C ARG A 55 23.20 -0.26 19.28
N LYS A 56 22.25 -0.75 20.08
CA LYS A 56 21.83 -2.17 20.07
C LYS A 56 21.13 -2.60 18.76
N PHE A 57 20.75 -1.66 17.91
CA PHE A 57 20.16 -1.91 16.59
C PHE A 57 20.67 -0.88 15.59
N TYR A 58 20.59 -1.23 14.31
CA TYR A 58 20.98 -0.38 13.19
C TYR A 58 19.79 -0.12 12.27
N LEU A 59 19.84 1.00 11.55
CA LEU A 59 18.91 1.29 10.45
C LEU A 59 19.55 0.87 9.13
N GLY A 60 18.72 0.56 8.13
CA GLY A 60 19.20 0.14 6.81
C GLY A 60 18.28 0.63 5.69
N VAL A 61 18.87 0.80 4.51
CA VAL A 61 18.13 1.15 3.29
C VAL A 61 17.19 -0.01 2.93
N ASN A 62 15.94 0.32 2.61
CA ASN A 62 14.90 -0.64 2.27
C ASN A 62 13.87 0.01 1.32
N GLN A 63 12.81 -0.73 1.00
CA GLN A 63 11.74 -0.28 0.10
C GLN A 63 10.92 0.93 0.58
N PHE A 64 11.18 1.44 1.78
CA PHE A 64 10.54 2.63 2.36
C PHE A 64 11.48 3.84 2.38
N THR A 65 12.73 3.70 1.91
CA THR A 65 13.74 4.76 2.05
C THR A 65 13.44 5.98 1.20
N ASP A 66 12.62 5.89 0.14
CA ASP A 66 12.18 7.04 -0.66
C ASP A 66 10.90 7.71 -0.13
N LEU A 67 10.41 7.30 1.05
CA LEU A 67 9.17 7.81 1.64
C LEU A 67 9.43 8.96 2.63
N THR A 68 8.54 9.93 2.63
CA THR A 68 8.55 11.05 3.59
C THR A 68 7.93 10.63 4.93
N THR A 69 8.24 11.26 6.06
CA THR A 69 7.73 10.87 7.40
C THR A 69 6.19 10.74 7.48
N ARG A 70 5.45 11.59 6.75
CA ARG A 70 3.98 11.54 6.67
C ARG A 70 3.47 10.36 5.84
N SER A 71 4.15 10.04 4.74
CA SER A 71 3.83 8.87 3.90
C SER A 71 4.35 7.56 4.50
N SER A 72 5.47 7.60 5.23
CA SER A 72 6.09 6.47 5.93
C SER A 72 5.17 5.91 7.02
N ARG A 73 4.50 6.77 7.81
CA ARG A 73 3.49 6.30 8.79
C ARG A 73 2.35 5.54 8.12
N ARG A 74 1.96 5.96 6.92
CA ARG A 74 0.87 5.35 6.15
C ARG A 74 1.33 4.11 5.36
N GLN A 75 2.61 4.06 4.97
CA GLN A 75 3.16 2.99 4.12
C GLN A 75 3.99 1.92 4.85
N MET A 76 4.55 2.20 6.02
CA MET A 76 5.21 1.17 6.84
C MET A 76 4.23 0.09 7.29
N LEU A 77 2.93 0.43 7.33
CA LEU A 77 1.82 -0.51 7.50
C LEU A 77 1.48 -1.30 6.21
N THR A 78 1.99 -0.93 5.03
CA THR A 78 1.51 -1.47 3.74
C THR A 78 2.54 -2.29 2.95
N ARG A 79 3.86 -2.01 3.01
CA ARG A 79 4.85 -2.78 2.19
C ARG A 79 5.65 -3.83 2.97
N GLY A 80 5.50 -3.91 4.30
CA GLY A 80 6.29 -4.80 5.16
C GLY A 80 5.90 -6.28 5.07
N ILE A 81 4.77 -6.58 4.43
CA ILE A 81 4.19 -7.91 4.37
C ILE A 81 3.81 -8.19 2.91
N ASN A 82 4.79 -8.46 2.05
CA ASN A 82 4.48 -9.05 0.76
C ASN A 82 5.66 -9.87 0.21
N LYS A 83 5.75 -11.11 0.70
CA LYS A 83 6.20 -12.26 -0.08
C LYS A 83 5.14 -13.35 0.05
N GLY A 84 3.96 -13.17 -0.53
CA GLY A 84 2.94 -14.21 -0.55
C GLY A 84 1.57 -13.84 -1.12
N SER A 85 1.11 -12.60 -0.92
CA SER A 85 -0.28 -12.26 -1.21
C SER A 85 -0.42 -11.69 -2.62
N ARG A 86 -0.91 -12.51 -3.55
CA ARG A 86 -1.47 -12.05 -4.83
C ARG A 86 -2.81 -11.38 -4.54
N GLY A 87 -2.80 -10.06 -4.31
CA GLY A 87 -4.02 -9.29 -4.09
C GLY A 87 -3.68 -7.89 -3.58
N PHE A 88 -4.14 -6.87 -4.28
CA PHE A 88 -3.68 -5.50 -4.22
C PHE A 88 -4.58 -4.68 -3.30
N LEU A 89 -4.05 -4.08 -2.22
CA LEU A 89 -4.56 -2.82 -1.68
C LEU A 89 -3.39 -1.94 -1.18
N PRO A 90 -2.88 -1.01 -2.02
CA PRO A 90 -2.05 0.08 -1.57
C PRO A 90 -2.93 1.11 -0.88
N ASP A 91 -2.47 1.60 0.27
CA ASP A 91 -3.16 2.52 1.19
C ASP A 91 -4.24 1.82 2.02
N SER A 92 -3.99 1.47 3.29
CA SER A 92 -4.21 2.36 4.44
C SER A 92 -4.30 1.53 5.75
N GLY A 93 -4.27 2.19 6.91
CA GLY A 93 -4.62 1.82 8.31
C GLY A 93 -4.91 0.40 8.87
N CYS A 94 -4.86 -0.71 8.12
CA CYS A 94 -5.53 -1.96 8.50
C CYS A 94 -4.57 -2.97 9.16
N CYS A 95 -3.55 -2.49 9.88
CA CYS A 95 -2.58 -3.33 10.58
C CYS A 95 -3.19 -4.16 11.72
N TRP A 96 -4.30 -3.68 12.28
CA TRP A 96 -5.12 -4.40 13.24
C TRP A 96 -5.70 -5.68 12.60
N THR A 97 -6.05 -5.64 11.32
CA THR A 97 -6.59 -6.79 10.57
C THR A 97 -5.58 -7.92 10.46
N PHE A 98 -4.35 -7.62 10.02
CA PHE A 98 -3.26 -8.60 9.97
C PHE A 98 -2.95 -9.18 11.36
N SER A 99 -3.00 -8.35 12.40
CA SER A 99 -2.76 -8.78 13.78
C SER A 99 -3.86 -9.75 14.27
N ALA A 100 -5.13 -9.44 13.98
CA ALA A 100 -6.26 -10.29 14.33
C ALA A 100 -6.26 -11.63 13.57
N VAL A 101 -5.96 -11.60 12.27
CA VAL A 101 -5.84 -12.81 11.46
C VAL A 101 -4.71 -13.70 11.95
N ALA A 102 -3.50 -13.15 12.14
CA ALA A 102 -2.36 -13.92 12.64
C ALA A 102 -2.64 -14.58 14.01
N ALA A 103 -3.35 -13.88 14.91
CA ALA A 103 -3.77 -14.45 16.19
C ALA A 103 -4.74 -15.62 16.01
N MET A 104 -5.68 -15.51 15.08
CA MET A 104 -6.63 -16.58 14.76
C MET A 104 -5.98 -17.79 14.08
N GLU A 105 -5.05 -17.57 13.15
CA GLU A 105 -4.25 -18.64 12.55
C GLU A 105 -3.47 -19.41 13.62
N GLY A 106 -2.87 -18.70 14.58
CA GLY A 106 -2.23 -19.28 15.76
C GLY A 106 -3.19 -20.14 16.58
N ASN A 107 -4.39 -19.64 16.86
CA ASN A 107 -5.42 -20.39 17.59
C ASN A 107 -5.89 -21.64 16.84
N VAL A 108 -6.07 -21.56 15.51
CA VAL A 108 -6.41 -22.71 14.66
C VAL A 108 -5.30 -23.74 14.70
N LYS A 109 -4.02 -23.31 14.61
CA LYS A 109 -2.86 -24.20 14.73
C LYS A 109 -2.80 -24.91 16.06
N LEU A 110 -3.05 -24.20 17.17
CA LEU A 110 -3.06 -24.79 18.52
C LEU A 110 -4.19 -25.81 18.69
N LYS A 111 -5.40 -25.54 18.18
CA LYS A 111 -6.54 -26.44 18.33
C LYS A 111 -6.51 -27.65 17.38
N THR A 112 -6.07 -27.45 16.14
CA THR A 112 -6.20 -28.46 15.07
C THR A 112 -4.88 -29.12 14.70
N GLY A 113 -3.75 -28.56 15.14
CA GLY A 113 -2.42 -28.97 14.70
C GLY A 113 -2.05 -28.53 13.28
N LYS A 114 -2.94 -27.85 12.55
CA LYS A 114 -2.72 -27.40 11.17
C LYS A 114 -2.64 -25.87 11.08
N LEU A 115 -1.64 -25.36 10.36
CA LEU A 115 -1.56 -23.94 10.07
C LEU A 115 -2.34 -23.69 8.80
N VAL A 116 -3.35 -22.84 8.88
CA VAL A 116 -4.25 -22.51 7.77
C VAL A 116 -4.20 -21.00 7.62
N SER A 117 -3.89 -20.53 6.41
CA SER A 117 -3.91 -19.09 6.11
C SER A 117 -5.34 -18.60 5.96
N LEU A 118 -5.71 -17.55 6.68
CA LEU A 118 -7.06 -16.97 6.68
C LEU A 118 -7.09 -15.65 5.90
N SER A 119 -8.27 -15.29 5.39
CA SER A 119 -8.44 -14.11 4.53
C SER A 119 -8.47 -12.81 5.35
N GLU A 120 -7.44 -11.97 5.25
CA GLU A 120 -7.46 -10.61 5.79
C GLU A 120 -8.47 -9.73 5.04
N GLN A 121 -8.67 -10.01 3.76
CA GLN A 121 -9.57 -9.25 2.90
C GLN A 121 -11.04 -9.36 3.35
N GLU A 122 -11.44 -10.50 3.94
CA GLU A 122 -12.80 -10.68 4.48
C GLU A 122 -13.09 -9.70 5.62
N LEU A 123 -12.10 -9.38 6.45
CA LEU A 123 -12.24 -8.38 7.51
C LEU A 123 -12.20 -6.94 7.00
N VAL A 124 -11.51 -6.69 5.87
CA VAL A 124 -11.43 -5.36 5.24
C VAL A 124 -12.69 -5.05 4.44
N ASP A 125 -13.21 -6.02 3.68
CA ASP A 125 -14.33 -5.83 2.76
C ASP A 125 -15.69 -5.92 3.45
N CYS A 126 -15.80 -6.59 4.60
CA CYS A 126 -17.07 -6.79 5.31
C CYS A 126 -17.35 -5.75 6.42
N ASP A 127 -16.45 -4.79 6.66
CA ASP A 127 -16.66 -3.71 7.62
C ASP A 127 -16.98 -2.35 6.96
N VAL A 128 -17.98 -2.37 6.09
CA VAL A 128 -18.48 -1.16 5.40
C VAL A 128 -19.53 -0.41 6.24
N HIS A 129 -19.92 -0.97 7.40
CA HIS A 129 -21.05 -0.50 8.22
C HIS A 129 -20.78 -0.49 9.75
N GLY A 130 -19.58 -0.84 10.21
CA GLY A 130 -19.15 -0.68 11.60
C GLY A 130 -18.41 0.64 11.86
N GLU A 131 -18.02 0.89 13.12
CA GLU A 131 -17.25 2.09 13.51
C GLU A 131 -15.78 2.08 13.02
N ASP A 132 -15.32 0.96 12.43
CA ASP A 132 -13.93 0.72 12.07
C ASP A 132 -13.72 0.87 10.57
N GLN A 133 -13.35 2.07 10.14
CA GLN A 133 -12.99 2.31 8.75
C GLN A 133 -11.53 1.90 8.57
N CYS A 134 -11.23 0.84 7.79
CA CYS A 134 -9.88 0.43 7.40
C CYS A 134 -8.92 1.64 7.16
N CYS A 135 -9.37 2.66 6.43
CA CYS A 135 -8.64 3.91 6.16
C CYS A 135 -8.47 4.87 7.35
N GLU A 136 -9.35 4.85 8.35
CA GLU A 136 -9.38 5.75 9.51
C GLU A 136 -8.99 5.07 10.84
N GLY A 137 -8.89 3.73 10.87
CA GLY A 137 -8.51 2.91 12.03
C GLY A 137 -9.59 1.88 12.40
N GLY A 138 -9.17 0.83 13.12
CA GLY A 138 -10.04 -0.19 13.71
C GLY A 138 -9.34 -0.88 14.89
N LEU A 139 -10.09 -1.58 15.74
CA LEU A 139 -9.57 -2.26 16.94
C LEU A 139 -9.62 -3.79 16.78
N MET A 140 -8.60 -4.48 17.32
CA MET A 140 -8.54 -5.95 17.30
C MET A 140 -9.72 -6.61 18.03
N ASP A 141 -10.34 -5.92 18.98
CA ASP A 141 -11.52 -6.40 19.71
C ASP A 141 -12.76 -6.48 18.81
N ASP A 142 -12.92 -5.54 17.88
CA ASP A 142 -14.05 -5.50 16.96
C ASP A 142 -13.88 -6.54 15.84
N ALA A 143 -12.64 -6.73 15.37
CA ALA A 143 -12.28 -7.87 14.53
C ALA A 143 -12.66 -9.21 15.20
N SER A 144 -12.34 -9.36 16.50
CA SER A 144 -12.65 -10.58 17.24
C SER A 144 -14.17 -10.80 17.38
N LYS A 145 -14.95 -9.75 17.65
CA LYS A 145 -16.42 -9.81 17.70
C LYS A 145 -17.01 -10.21 16.34
N PHE A 146 -16.51 -9.64 15.25
CA PHE A 146 -16.92 -10.01 13.90
C PHE A 146 -16.69 -11.50 13.63
N ILE A 147 -15.49 -12.00 13.92
CA ILE A 147 -15.13 -13.41 13.68
C ILE A 147 -16.03 -14.36 14.47
N ILE A 148 -16.35 -14.02 15.73
CA ILE A 148 -17.29 -14.78 16.55
C ILE A 148 -18.70 -14.76 15.92
N LYS A 149 -19.17 -13.59 15.49
CA LYS A 149 -20.49 -13.42 14.86
C LYS A 149 -20.60 -14.16 13.53
N ASN A 150 -19.53 -14.16 12.74
CA ASN A 150 -19.45 -14.80 11.42
C ASN A 150 -19.22 -16.31 11.51
N GLY A 151 -18.86 -16.82 12.69
CA GLY A 151 -18.56 -18.25 12.89
C GLY A 151 -17.17 -18.67 12.39
N GLY A 152 -16.29 -17.70 12.14
CA GLY A 152 -14.93 -17.94 11.63
C GLY A 152 -14.55 -16.99 10.49
N LEU A 153 -13.42 -17.30 9.86
CA LEU A 153 -12.93 -16.66 8.64
C LEU A 153 -12.71 -17.72 7.57
N THR A 154 -12.86 -17.28 6.32
CA THR A 154 -12.51 -18.05 5.12
C THR A 154 -11.00 -18.16 4.96
N THR A 155 -10.55 -19.17 4.21
CA THR A 155 -9.13 -19.34 3.88
C THR A 155 -8.69 -18.34 2.83
N LEU A 156 -7.42 -17.92 2.87
CA LEU A 156 -6.84 -16.99 1.90
C LEU A 156 -7.01 -17.44 0.42
N ASP A 157 -7.05 -18.75 0.17
CA ASP A 157 -7.22 -19.32 -1.18
C ASP A 157 -8.67 -19.33 -1.69
N ASN A 158 -9.65 -19.02 -0.84
CA ASN A 158 -11.06 -18.94 -1.21
C ASN A 158 -11.73 -17.76 -0.47
N PRO A 159 -11.30 -16.52 -0.76
CA PRO A 159 -11.94 -15.35 -0.18
C PRO A 159 -13.37 -15.30 -0.72
N GLN A 160 -14.36 -15.44 0.18
CA GLN A 160 -15.76 -15.18 -0.17
C GLN A 160 -15.89 -13.65 -0.30
N VAL A 161 -15.79 -13.14 -1.54
CA VAL A 161 -16.15 -11.75 -1.90
C VAL A 161 -17.53 -11.76 -2.53
#